data_AF-A0A358R2S7-F1
#
_entry.id   AF-A0A358R2S7-F1
#
_cell.length_a   1.000
_cell.length_b   1.000
_cell.length_c   1.000
_cell.angle_alpha   90.00
_cell.angle_beta   90.00
_cell.angle_gamma   90.00
#
_symmetry.space_group_name_H-M   'P 1'
#
loop_
_entity.id
_entity.type
_entity.pdbx_description
1 polymer ?
#
loop_
_entity_poly.entity_id
_entity_poly.type
_entity_poly.pdbx_seq_one_letter_code
_entity_poly.pdbx_strand_id
1 'polypeptide(L)'
;KTQVYELARWLNQHGSYPGAIPEAIFTKPPSAELKPDQVDQDSLPDYSVLDRILERMIEYGEDVSSCVEHGFDEETASWIFRQLHRTEFKRFQSSPVLKLQSRTFGLGRRWPLAHRPTTI
;
A
#
# COMPACT_ATOMS: atom_id res chain seq x y z
N LYS A 1 -0.45 -2.40 4.40
CA LYS A 1 0.50 -3.08 5.37
C LYS A 1 -0.24 -3.78 6.51
N THR A 2 -1.42 -3.28 6.85
CA THR A 2 -2.28 -3.68 7.98
C THR A 2 -2.56 -5.18 8.04
N GLN A 3 -2.94 -5.80 6.90
CA GLN A 3 -3.25 -7.24 6.83
C GLN A 3 -2.09 -8.16 7.25
N VAL A 4 -0.83 -7.74 7.06
CA VAL A 4 0.34 -8.53 7.48
C VAL A 4 0.42 -8.60 9.01
N TYR A 5 0.13 -7.49 9.70
CA TYR A 5 0.11 -7.44 11.16
C TYR A 5 -1.05 -8.27 11.73
N GLU A 6 -2.23 -8.18 11.10
CA GLU A 6 -3.40 -8.98 11.48
C GLU A 6 -3.12 -10.49 11.34
N LEU A 7 -2.55 -10.91 10.20
CA LEU A 7 -2.18 -12.31 9.97
C LEU A 7 -1.13 -12.80 10.96
N ALA A 8 -0.11 -12.00 11.24
CA ALA A 8 0.93 -12.35 12.21
C ALA A 8 0.37 -12.50 13.64
N ARG A 9 -0.55 -11.61 14.06
CA ARG A 9 -1.26 -11.77 15.35
C ARG A 9 -2.11 -13.03 15.38
N TRP A 10 -2.82 -13.32 14.30
CA TRP A 10 -3.62 -14.54 14.19
C TRP A 10 -2.75 -15.80 14.28
N LEU A 11 -1.60 -15.82 13.59
CA LEU A 11 -0.62 -16.93 13.64
C LEU A 11 -0.07 -17.15 15.05
N ASN A 12 0.22 -16.08 15.80
CA ASN A 12 0.68 -16.21 17.18
C ASN A 12 -0.37 -16.82 18.11
N GLN A 13 -1.66 -16.68 17.79
CA GLN A 13 -2.77 -17.20 18.59
C GLN A 13 -3.21 -18.60 18.16
N HIS A 14 -3.22 -18.88 16.85
CA HIS A 14 -3.87 -20.06 16.27
C HIS A 14 -2.94 -20.95 15.43
N GLY A 15 -1.71 -20.51 15.16
CA GLY A 15 -0.75 -21.24 14.35
C GLY A 15 -0.15 -22.44 15.07
N SER A 16 0.58 -23.27 14.33
CA SER A 16 1.27 -24.46 14.87
C SER A 16 2.35 -24.14 15.91
N TYR A 17 2.79 -22.88 15.98
CA TYR A 17 3.78 -22.38 16.94
C TYR A 17 3.26 -21.10 17.61
N PRO A 18 2.39 -21.21 18.63
CA PRO A 18 1.85 -20.06 19.33
C PRO A 18 2.96 -19.21 19.97
N GLY A 19 2.85 -17.89 19.86
CA GLY A 19 3.83 -16.93 20.41
C GLY A 19 5.20 -16.90 19.71
N ALA A 20 5.34 -17.49 18.51
CA ALA A 20 6.61 -17.53 17.78
C ALA A 20 7.11 -16.13 17.35
N ILE A 21 6.21 -15.17 17.12
CA ILE A 21 6.55 -13.80 16.72
C ILE A 21 6.62 -12.91 17.99
N PRO A 22 7.77 -12.32 18.35
CA PRO A 22 7.90 -11.49 19.54
C PRO A 22 7.07 -10.20 19.49
N GLU A 23 6.56 -9.74 20.64
CA GLU A 23 5.74 -8.52 20.75
C GLU A 23 6.47 -7.25 20.29
N ALA A 24 7.80 -7.24 20.42
CA ALA A 24 8.66 -6.16 19.95
C ALA A 24 8.51 -5.90 18.43
N ILE A 25 8.18 -6.92 17.64
CA ILE A 25 7.97 -6.77 16.18
C ILE A 25 6.67 -6.02 15.89
N PHE A 26 5.63 -6.17 16.71
CA PHE A 26 4.36 -5.47 16.51
C PHE A 26 4.39 -4.01 16.96
N THR A 27 5.26 -3.70 17.93
CA THR A 27 5.34 -2.37 18.57
C THR A 27 6.43 -1.49 17.98
N LYS A 28 7.46 -2.07 17.34
CA LYS A 28 8.49 -1.28 16.65
C LYS A 28 7.83 -0.46 15.52
N PRO A 29 8.05 0.87 15.47
CA PRO A 29 7.49 1.69 14.41
C PRO A 29 8.04 1.24 13.04
N PRO A 30 7.24 1.30 11.97
CA PRO A 30 7.71 1.00 10.63
C PRO A 30 8.75 2.05 10.20
N SER A 31 10.01 1.64 10.11
CA SER A 31 11.10 2.47 9.57
C SER A 31 11.83 1.68 8.48
N ALA A 32 11.96 2.28 7.29
CA ALA A 32 12.98 1.90 6.33
C ALA A 32 14.30 2.49 6.78
N GLU A 33 15.01 1.79 7.66
CA GLU A 33 16.34 2.15 8.20
C GLU A 33 17.43 2.12 7.10
N LEU A 34 17.25 2.90 6.02
CA LEU A 34 18.26 3.13 4.98
C LEU A 34 19.26 4.22 5.41
N LYS A 35 18.90 5.04 6.42
CA LYS A 35 19.74 6.03 7.11
C LYS A 35 19.32 6.16 8.59
N PRO A 36 20.22 6.63 9.49
CA PRO A 36 19.84 6.96 10.87
C PRO A 36 18.68 7.97 10.88
N ASP A 37 17.68 7.74 11.74
CA ASP A 37 16.49 8.59 11.93
C ASP A 37 15.55 8.74 10.72
N GLN A 38 15.69 7.90 9.67
CA GLN A 38 14.77 7.94 8.54
C GLN A 38 13.43 7.26 8.89
N VAL A 39 12.37 8.06 9.04
CA VAL A 39 11.00 7.57 9.21
C VAL A 39 10.26 7.64 7.87
N ASP A 40 9.70 6.52 7.40
CA ASP A 40 8.85 6.50 6.19
C ASP A 40 7.61 7.40 6.33
N GLN A 41 7.28 7.79 7.56
CA GLN A 41 6.15 8.65 7.92
C GLN A 41 6.32 10.12 7.55
N ASP A 42 7.52 10.60 7.23
CA ASP A 42 7.73 12.04 6.96
C ASP A 42 7.11 12.51 5.64
N SER A 43 6.66 11.59 4.77
CA SER A 43 6.15 11.94 3.45
C SER A 43 4.91 11.14 3.00
N LEU A 44 4.38 10.25 3.84
CA LEU A 44 3.18 9.48 3.56
C LEU A 44 2.02 9.92 4.46
N PRO A 45 0.78 9.96 3.95
CA PRO A 45 -0.40 10.07 4.80
C PRO A 45 -0.53 8.83 5.69
N ASP A 46 -1.37 8.92 6.73
CA ASP A 46 -1.64 7.80 7.64
C ASP A 46 -1.99 6.52 6.87
N TYR A 47 -1.41 5.38 7.28
CA TYR A 47 -1.57 4.12 6.56
C TYR A 47 -3.02 3.67 6.43
N SER A 48 -3.89 4.02 7.39
CA SER A 48 -5.32 3.72 7.32
C SER A 48 -6.02 4.46 6.19
N VAL A 49 -5.62 5.70 5.93
CA VAL A 49 -6.15 6.52 4.82
C VAL A 49 -5.53 6.06 3.50
N LEU A 50 -4.22 5.85 3.48
CA LEU A 50 -3.48 5.39 2.31
C LEU A 50 -4.00 4.05 1.78
N ASP A 51 -4.13 3.04 2.66
CA ASP A 51 -4.55 1.70 2.25
C ASP A 51 -5.98 1.73 1.67
N ARG A 52 -6.88 2.56 2.22
CA ARG A 52 -8.26 2.72 1.70
C ARG A 52 -8.33 3.41 0.34
N ILE A 53 -7.55 4.47 0.13
CA ILE A 53 -7.52 5.16 -1.18
C ILE A 53 -6.90 4.24 -2.24
N LEU A 54 -5.84 3.52 -1.91
CA LEU A 54 -5.21 2.56 -2.83
C LEU A 54 -6.16 1.43 -3.21
N GLU A 55 -6.94 0.90 -2.25
CA GLU A 55 -7.95 -0.12 -2.52
C GLU A 55 -8.98 0.37 -3.54
N ARG A 56 -9.52 1.59 -3.35
CA ARG A 56 -10.44 2.24 -4.30
C ARG A 56 -9.84 2.40 -5.70
N MET A 57 -8.64 2.94 -5.80
CA MET A 57 -7.98 3.16 -7.09
C MET A 57 -7.56 1.87 -7.80
N ILE A 58 -7.17 0.82 -7.07
CA ILE A 58 -6.61 -0.40 -7.65
C ILE A 58 -7.69 -1.45 -7.85
N GLU A 59 -8.41 -1.82 -6.79
CA GLU A 59 -9.38 -2.92 -6.81
C GLU A 59 -10.67 -2.47 -7.50
N TYR A 60 -11.16 -1.28 -7.18
CA TYR A 60 -12.40 -0.76 -7.78
C TYR A 60 -12.14 0.02 -9.07
N GLY A 61 -10.94 0.59 -9.24
CA GLY A 61 -10.57 1.35 -10.45
C GLY A 61 -11.15 2.76 -10.45
N GLU A 62 -11.43 3.29 -9.26
CA GLU A 62 -11.96 4.63 -9.06
C GLU A 62 -10.88 5.70 -9.34
N ASP A 63 -11.32 6.87 -9.78
CA ASP A 63 -10.48 8.05 -10.00
C ASP A 63 -10.42 8.95 -8.75
N VAL A 64 -9.72 10.08 -8.87
CA VAL A 64 -9.58 11.04 -7.76
C VAL A 64 -10.95 11.62 -7.41
N SER A 65 -11.78 11.95 -8.40
CA SER A 65 -13.10 12.53 -8.19
C SER A 65 -14.01 11.61 -7.36
N SER A 66 -14.06 10.31 -7.71
CA SER A 66 -14.77 9.30 -6.93
C SER A 66 -14.23 9.16 -5.51
N CYS A 67 -12.91 9.23 -5.30
CA CYS A 67 -12.34 9.19 -3.95
C CYS A 67 -12.81 10.38 -3.10
N VAL A 68 -12.92 11.57 -3.68
CA VAL A 68 -13.44 12.77 -2.99
C VAL A 68 -14.91 12.61 -2.62
N GLU A 69 -15.74 12.01 -3.49
CA GLU A 69 -17.14 11.68 -3.18
C GLU A 69 -17.27 10.73 -2.00
N HIS A 70 -16.28 9.83 -1.80
CA HIS A 70 -16.21 8.94 -0.64
C HIS A 70 -15.69 9.63 0.64
N GLY A 71 -15.44 10.94 0.61
CA GLY A 71 -15.04 11.75 1.75
C GLY A 71 -13.53 11.78 2.00
N PHE A 72 -12.71 11.37 1.03
CA PHE A 72 -11.26 11.55 1.11
C PHE A 72 -10.86 12.96 0.68
N ASP A 73 -9.79 13.48 1.28
CA ASP A 73 -9.21 14.77 0.90
C ASP A 73 -8.64 14.73 -0.53
N GLU A 74 -8.96 15.74 -1.34
CA GLU A 74 -8.60 15.81 -2.75
C GLU A 74 -7.08 15.91 -2.96
N GLU A 75 -6.38 16.68 -2.13
CA GLU A 75 -4.94 16.85 -2.22
C GLU A 75 -4.24 15.51 -1.95
N THR A 76 -4.67 14.82 -0.90
CA THR A 76 -4.19 13.50 -0.51
C THR A 76 -4.46 12.46 -1.60
N ALA A 77 -5.69 12.38 -2.11
CA ALA A 77 -6.05 11.45 -3.17
C ALA A 77 -5.25 11.71 -4.47
N SER A 78 -5.14 12.98 -4.87
CA SER A 78 -4.33 13.40 -6.02
C SER A 78 -2.85 13.06 -5.86
N TRP A 79 -2.31 13.26 -4.67
CA TRP A 79 -0.93 12.92 -4.36
C TRP A 79 -0.69 11.41 -4.46
N ILE A 80 -1.57 10.59 -3.87
CA ILE A 80 -1.50 9.13 -3.93
C ILE A 80 -1.59 8.64 -5.37
N PHE A 81 -2.54 9.17 -6.16
CA PHE A 81 -2.68 8.85 -7.58
C PHE A 81 -1.37 9.09 -8.34
N ARG A 82 -0.77 10.28 -8.18
CA ARG A 82 0.52 10.59 -8.82
C ARG A 82 1.64 9.64 -8.40
N GLN A 83 1.75 9.31 -7.12
CA GLN A 83 2.77 8.35 -6.65
C GLN A 83 2.53 6.94 -7.19
N LEU A 84 1.27 6.50 -7.24
CA LEU A 84 0.88 5.19 -7.76
C LEU A 84 1.36 5.00 -9.20
N HIS A 85 1.18 6.01 -10.04
CA HIS A 85 1.62 5.99 -11.44
C HIS A 85 3.13 6.18 -11.59
N ARG A 86 3.73 7.12 -10.85
CA ARG A 86 5.17 7.40 -10.92
C ARG A 86 6.03 6.20 -10.49
N THR A 87 5.52 5.33 -9.63
CA THR A 87 6.24 4.16 -9.12
C THR A 87 6.05 2.89 -9.96
N GLU A 88 5.30 2.95 -11.07
CA GLU A 88 5.00 1.79 -11.90
C GLU A 88 6.27 1.12 -12.46
N PHE A 89 7.30 1.91 -12.80
CA PHE A 89 8.59 1.38 -13.26
C PHE A 89 9.26 0.43 -12.26
N LYS A 90 9.09 0.69 -10.95
CA LYS A 90 9.63 -0.18 -9.88
C LYS A 90 8.89 -1.52 -9.85
N ARG A 91 7.58 -1.48 -10.10
CA ARG A 91 6.71 -2.67 -10.10
C ARG A 91 6.98 -3.58 -11.29
N PHE A 92 7.30 -2.99 -12.44
CA PHE A 92 7.66 -3.76 -13.63
C PHE A 92 8.94 -4.59 -13.45
N GLN A 93 9.84 -4.14 -12.58
CA GLN A 93 11.08 -4.85 -12.24
C GLN A 93 10.93 -5.77 -11.01
N SER A 94 9.73 -5.86 -10.44
CA SER A 94 9.50 -6.68 -9.25
C SER A 94 9.47 -8.17 -9.59
N SER A 95 9.97 -8.99 -8.67
CA SER A 95 9.86 -10.45 -8.76
C SER A 95 8.40 -10.91 -8.81
N PRO A 96 8.11 -12.13 -9.30
CA PRO A 96 6.76 -12.68 -9.26
C PRO A 96 6.17 -12.64 -7.84
N VAL A 97 4.93 -12.16 -7.72
CA VAL A 97 4.22 -12.01 -6.43
C VAL A 97 3.02 -12.94 -6.39
N LEU A 98 2.74 -13.50 -5.20
CA LEU A 98 1.52 -14.27 -4.96
C LEU A 98 0.30 -13.36 -5.00
N LYS A 99 -0.70 -13.76 -5.79
CA LYS A 99 -1.94 -13.00 -5.96
C LYS A 99 -2.91 -13.32 -4.82
N LEU A 100 -3.29 -12.31 -4.04
CA LEU A 100 -4.28 -12.43 -2.97
C LEU A 100 -5.64 -11.80 -3.34
N GLN A 101 -5.64 -10.78 -4.21
CA GLN A 101 -6.83 -10.03 -4.63
C GLN A 101 -7.00 -10.03 -6.15
N SER A 102 -8.18 -9.66 -6.63
CA SER A 102 -8.53 -9.78 -8.06
C SER A 102 -7.68 -8.86 -8.95
N ARG A 103 -7.36 -7.64 -8.50
CA ARG A 103 -6.51 -6.66 -9.20
C ARG A 103 -5.17 -6.40 -8.49
N THR A 104 -4.39 -7.46 -8.28
CA THR A 104 -3.01 -7.33 -7.75
C THR A 104 -2.03 -6.77 -8.81
N PHE A 105 -0.98 -6.08 -8.36
CA PHE A 105 0.12 -5.64 -9.23
C PHE A 105 0.73 -6.78 -10.05
N GLY A 106 1.16 -6.48 -11.27
CA GLY A 106 1.64 -7.47 -12.25
C GLY A 106 0.54 -7.87 -13.23
N LEU A 107 0.16 -9.16 -13.25
CA LEU A 107 -0.83 -9.66 -14.22
C LEU A 107 -2.23 -9.04 -14.03
N GLY A 108 -2.59 -8.66 -12.80
CA GLY A 108 -3.91 -8.11 -12.48
C GLY A 108 -4.11 -6.64 -12.80
N ARG A 109 -3.02 -5.88 -13.01
CA ARG A 109 -3.05 -4.46 -13.37
C ARG A 109 -1.90 -4.15 -14.31
N ARG A 110 -2.22 -3.95 -15.59
CA ARG A 110 -1.26 -3.56 -16.63
C ARG A 110 -1.42 -2.07 -16.92
N TRP A 111 -0.39 -1.29 -16.61
CA TRP A 111 -0.32 0.13 -16.91
C TRP A 111 0.90 0.43 -17.78
N PRO A 112 0.84 1.44 -18.67
CA PRO A 112 2.00 1.87 -19.43
C PRO A 112 3.14 2.33 -18.50
N LEU A 113 4.38 1.98 -18.84
CA LEU A 113 5.56 2.43 -18.07
C LEU A 113 5.89 3.90 -18.32
N ALA A 114 5.77 4.33 -19.58
CA ALA A 114 6.00 5.70 -20.01
C ALA A 114 4.65 6.34 -20.32
N HIS A 115 4.10 7.06 -19.35
CA HIS A 115 2.90 7.87 -19.55
C HIS A 115 2.96 9.12 -18.66
N ARG A 116 2.26 10.17 -19.08
CA ARG A 116 2.00 11.33 -18.22
C ARG A 116 0.65 11.09 -17.55
N PRO A 117 0.58 10.92 -16.22
CA PRO A 117 -0.70 10.86 -15.53
C PRO A 117 -1.36 12.24 -15.65
N THR A 118 -2.47 12.31 -16.36
CA THR A 118 -3.36 13.48 -16.37
C THR A 118 -4.44 13.18 -15.36
N THR A 119 -4.55 13.98 -14.31
CA THR A 119 -5.69 13.89 -13.39
C THR A 119 -6.93 14.29 -14.20
N ILE A 120 -7.84 13.35 -14.39
CA ILE A 120 -9.22 13.62 -14.83
C ILE A 120 -10.08 13.52 -13.58
#